data_AF-A0A1E4TVS3-F1
#
_entry.id   AF-A0A1E4TVS3-F1
#
_cell.length_a   1.000
_cell.length_b   1.000
_cell.length_c   1.000
_cell.angle_alpha   90.00
_cell.angle_beta   90.00
_cell.angle_gamma   90.00
#
_symmetry.space_group_name_H-M   'P 1'
#
loop_
_entity.id
_entity.type
_entity.pdbx_description
1 polymer ?
#
loop_
_entity_poly.entity_id
_entity_poly.type
_entity_poly.pdbx_seq_one_letter_code
_entity_poly.pdbx_strand_id
1 'polypeptide(L)'
;MPETTAKQPTPEYQAYSSFASGKHKGKKHIIIVGAGIIGVCTAFYLTRHPNFDPKTHHITIIESKRVAGGASGKAGGLLALWAFPQQIVPLSFKLHNDLSDEFGGEKEWGYRRLTTISLEGDISSTNTAKELLTQEVTSPKSIPMNQEKNSIRIENASEQFPQLPADLNWINPGIIKEWNHLGNESTTAQVHPYQFTTFILRKCIETGAVELIIGKVDDILFDEETSECNGVSYYPSSTKATYDKIDQSKLELHGDHIVLTIGPWTSKILPDCPISGLRAHSITVAPQDSTKVSPYAIFTELKMSKTKFVSPEMYARKDEVYICGEGDTSVPIPETTDDVEIVAEKCDELFKYVSRVSTNLGLGKILKRQACYLPVLDIPSSSGPLIGETNVKNLYLASGHSCWGINNAPATGLLMSELLLDGKAQSCDISALDPSLYFDASLIYDSEYSSSAEAAAEEEEDDEDEDEDEEDEEEEEEGDNVYTQDN
;
A
#
# COMPACT_ATOMS: atom_id res chain seq x y z
N MET A 1 -5.37 -35.82 -27.38
CA MET A 1 -6.05 -34.53 -27.21
C MET A 1 -5.84 -34.10 -25.78
N PRO A 2 -5.26 -32.92 -25.48
CA PRO A 2 -5.02 -32.54 -24.11
C PRO A 2 -6.32 -32.09 -23.46
N GLU A 3 -6.59 -32.64 -22.29
CA GLU A 3 -7.69 -32.24 -21.41
C GLU A 3 -7.56 -30.75 -21.08
N THR A 4 -8.57 -30.01 -21.48
CA THR A 4 -8.77 -28.61 -21.10
C THR A 4 -8.91 -28.54 -19.58
N THR A 5 -7.89 -28.01 -18.91
CA THR A 5 -7.97 -27.54 -17.54
C THR A 5 -9.05 -26.47 -17.46
N ALA A 6 -10.17 -26.81 -16.82
CA ALA A 6 -11.20 -25.85 -16.48
C ALA A 6 -10.57 -24.73 -15.64
N LYS A 7 -10.53 -23.51 -16.18
CA LYS A 7 -10.27 -22.30 -15.38
C LYS A 7 -11.23 -22.32 -14.20
N GLN A 8 -10.71 -22.26 -12.98
CA GLN A 8 -11.54 -21.98 -11.82
C GLN A 8 -12.32 -20.68 -12.09
N PRO A 9 -13.64 -20.65 -11.86
CA PRO A 9 -14.42 -19.45 -12.09
C PRO A 9 -13.89 -18.35 -11.17
N THR A 10 -13.45 -17.24 -11.76
CA THR A 10 -13.29 -15.97 -11.06
C THR A 10 -14.59 -15.71 -10.32
N PRO A 11 -14.60 -15.43 -9.01
CA PRO A 11 -15.83 -15.03 -8.34
C PRO A 11 -16.25 -13.69 -8.96
N GLU A 12 -17.24 -13.71 -9.85
CA GLU A 12 -18.02 -12.53 -10.16
C GLU A 12 -18.72 -12.14 -8.86
N TYR A 13 -18.05 -11.32 -8.05
CA TYR A 13 -18.72 -10.67 -6.95
C TYR A 13 -19.81 -9.77 -7.55
N GLN A 14 -21.01 -9.93 -6.97
CA GLN A 14 -22.28 -9.24 -7.17
C GLN A 14 -22.17 -7.90 -7.91
N ALA A 15 -23.11 -7.63 -8.84
CA ALA A 15 -23.32 -6.30 -9.39
C ALA A 15 -23.44 -5.29 -8.24
N TYR A 16 -22.37 -4.56 -7.94
CA TYR A 16 -22.36 -3.61 -6.85
C TYR A 16 -23.19 -2.39 -7.25
N SER A 17 -23.98 -1.90 -6.31
CA SER A 17 -24.79 -0.71 -6.49
C SER A 17 -23.94 0.53 -6.26
N SER A 18 -24.21 1.61 -6.99
CA SER A 18 -23.71 2.94 -6.64
C SER A 18 -24.73 3.75 -5.84
N PHE A 19 -25.84 3.13 -5.43
CA PHE A 19 -26.92 3.77 -4.69
C PHE A 19 -27.28 2.95 -3.45
N ALA A 20 -27.59 3.63 -2.35
CA ALA A 20 -28.00 3.00 -1.10
C ALA A 20 -29.31 2.22 -1.28
N SER A 21 -29.39 1.02 -0.69
CA SER A 21 -30.61 0.19 -0.79
C SER A 21 -31.78 0.68 0.07
N GLY A 22 -31.54 1.66 0.96
CA GLY A 22 -32.52 2.16 1.93
C GLY A 22 -32.71 1.27 3.15
N LYS A 23 -31.95 0.16 3.29
CA LYS A 23 -32.03 -0.75 4.44
C LYS A 23 -31.62 -0.13 5.78
N HIS A 24 -30.90 0.99 5.75
CA HIS A 24 -30.54 1.79 6.92
C HIS A 24 -31.71 2.58 7.51
N LYS A 25 -32.79 2.83 6.75
CA LYS A 25 -33.89 3.69 7.21
C LYS A 25 -34.54 3.12 8.48
N GLY A 26 -34.65 3.96 9.51
CA GLY A 26 -35.21 3.58 10.82
C GLY A 26 -34.26 2.77 11.71
N LYS A 27 -32.96 2.72 11.37
CA LYS A 27 -31.91 2.06 12.14
C LYS A 27 -30.78 3.05 12.44
N LYS A 28 -29.98 2.74 13.46
CA LYS A 28 -28.68 3.38 13.66
C LYS A 28 -27.75 3.01 12.49
N HIS A 29 -27.35 4.00 11.73
CA HIS A 29 -26.61 3.85 10.49
C HIS A 29 -25.15 4.23 10.68
N ILE A 30 -24.25 3.27 10.43
CA ILE A 30 -22.81 3.48 10.47
C ILE A 30 -22.30 3.49 9.03
N ILE A 31 -21.69 4.60 8.61
CA ILE A 31 -21.08 4.75 7.29
C ILE A 31 -19.58 4.55 7.44
N ILE A 32 -19.01 3.62 6.67
CA ILE A 32 -17.57 3.36 6.63
C ILE A 32 -17.07 3.74 5.24
N VAL A 33 -16.16 4.71 5.17
CA VAL A 33 -15.56 5.16 3.92
C VAL A 33 -14.25 4.40 3.69
N GLY A 34 -14.21 3.61 2.61
CA GLY A 34 -13.10 2.76 2.21
C GLY A 34 -13.36 1.26 2.44
N ALA A 35 -13.32 0.46 1.38
CA ALA A 35 -13.35 -1.01 1.45
C ALA A 35 -11.93 -1.62 1.41
N GLY A 36 -10.98 -0.92 2.02
CA GLY A 36 -9.69 -1.48 2.41
C GLY A 36 -9.81 -2.37 3.64
N ILE A 37 -8.72 -3.03 4.03
CA ILE A 37 -8.75 -4.00 5.12
C ILE A 37 -9.18 -3.38 6.47
N ILE A 38 -8.86 -2.11 6.71
CA ILE A 38 -9.22 -1.41 7.94
C ILE A 38 -10.74 -1.27 8.03
N GLY A 39 -11.39 -0.63 7.05
CA GLY A 39 -12.84 -0.48 7.01
C GLY A 39 -13.58 -1.82 7.00
N VAL A 40 -13.06 -2.81 6.27
CA VAL A 40 -13.62 -4.17 6.26
C VAL A 40 -13.53 -4.84 7.63
N CYS A 41 -12.41 -4.75 8.34
CA CYS A 41 -12.30 -5.28 9.70
C CYS A 41 -13.19 -4.52 10.69
N THR A 42 -13.32 -3.19 10.56
CA THR A 42 -14.26 -2.39 11.36
C THR A 42 -15.69 -2.92 11.21
N ALA A 43 -16.17 -3.08 9.97
CA ALA A 43 -17.48 -3.66 9.71
C ALA A 43 -17.61 -5.09 10.29
N PHE A 44 -16.57 -5.92 10.12
CA PHE A 44 -16.57 -7.30 10.59
C PHE A 44 -16.77 -7.38 12.11
N TYR A 45 -15.97 -6.65 12.88
CA TYR A 45 -16.07 -6.67 14.33
C TYR A 45 -17.33 -5.96 14.84
N LEU A 46 -17.80 -4.90 14.19
CA LEU A 46 -19.11 -4.29 14.48
C LEU A 46 -20.23 -5.34 14.43
N THR A 47 -20.33 -6.13 13.35
CA THR A 47 -21.40 -7.13 13.21
C THR A 47 -21.34 -8.28 14.24
N ARG A 48 -20.21 -8.43 14.93
CA ARG A 48 -19.98 -9.47 15.94
C ARG A 48 -20.01 -8.92 17.36
N HIS A 49 -20.15 -7.61 17.50
CA HIS A 49 -20.18 -6.96 18.80
C HIS A 49 -21.49 -7.28 19.55
N PRO A 50 -21.47 -7.55 20.87
CA PRO A 50 -22.67 -7.91 21.63
C PRO A 50 -23.82 -6.88 21.57
N ASN A 51 -23.47 -5.60 21.42
CA ASN A 51 -24.44 -4.50 21.32
C ASN A 51 -24.93 -4.24 19.89
N PHE A 52 -24.43 -4.97 18.90
CA PHE A 52 -24.91 -4.86 17.52
C PHE A 52 -26.12 -5.75 17.29
N ASP A 53 -27.24 -5.16 16.88
CA ASP A 53 -28.44 -5.86 16.45
C ASP A 53 -28.77 -5.47 14.99
N PRO A 54 -28.78 -6.41 14.03
CA PRO A 54 -29.08 -6.12 12.62
C PRO A 54 -30.51 -5.60 12.39
N LYS A 55 -31.41 -5.70 13.37
CA LYS A 55 -32.76 -5.10 13.31
C LYS A 55 -32.72 -3.59 13.56
N THR A 56 -31.81 -3.12 14.40
CA THR A 56 -31.71 -1.72 14.82
C THR A 56 -30.45 -1.03 14.30
N HIS A 57 -29.52 -1.77 13.69
CA HIS A 57 -28.28 -1.26 13.14
C HIS A 57 -28.14 -1.65 11.66
N HIS A 58 -27.45 -0.80 10.91
CA HIS A 58 -27.06 -1.07 9.53
C HIS A 58 -25.72 -0.42 9.23
N ILE A 59 -24.90 -1.08 8.42
CA ILE A 59 -23.59 -0.59 8.03
C ILE A 59 -23.56 -0.42 6.50
N THR A 60 -23.11 0.73 6.05
CA THR A 60 -22.82 0.97 4.64
C THR A 60 -21.33 1.21 4.47
N ILE A 61 -20.67 0.38 3.68
CA ILE A 61 -19.30 0.63 3.23
C ILE A 61 -19.37 1.34 1.87
N ILE A 62 -18.67 2.45 1.71
CA ILE A 62 -18.54 3.16 0.43
C ILE A 62 -17.11 3.02 -0.08
N GLU A 63 -16.94 2.54 -1.30
CA GLU A 63 -15.64 2.35 -1.95
C GLU A 63 -15.58 3.06 -3.30
N SER A 64 -14.51 3.81 -3.56
CA SER A 64 -14.38 4.63 -4.77
C SER A 64 -14.42 3.82 -6.05
N LYS A 65 -13.67 2.71 -6.13
CA LYS A 65 -13.53 1.93 -7.36
C LYS A 65 -13.70 0.44 -7.15
N ARG A 66 -12.81 -0.16 -6.37
CA ARG A 66 -12.70 -1.60 -6.24
C ARG A 66 -12.28 -1.96 -4.82
N VAL A 67 -12.96 -2.96 -4.25
CA VAL A 67 -12.60 -3.54 -2.96
C VAL A 67 -11.12 -3.92 -2.95
N ALA A 68 -10.41 -3.49 -1.90
CA ALA A 68 -8.97 -3.69 -1.76
C ALA A 68 -8.12 -3.15 -2.94
N GLY A 69 -8.57 -2.10 -3.63
CA GLY A 69 -7.86 -1.51 -4.79
C GLY A 69 -6.54 -0.80 -4.44
N GLY A 70 -6.42 -0.32 -3.19
CA GLY A 70 -5.22 0.33 -2.65
C GLY A 70 -4.20 -0.64 -2.08
N ALA A 71 -3.45 -0.21 -1.05
CA ALA A 71 -2.43 -1.03 -0.39
C ALA A 71 -2.97 -2.36 0.15
N SER A 72 -4.23 -2.42 0.58
CA SER A 72 -4.82 -3.65 1.16
C SER A 72 -4.86 -4.84 0.20
N GLY A 73 -4.92 -4.62 -1.12
CA GLY A 73 -4.84 -5.70 -2.11
C GLY A 73 -3.44 -5.96 -2.65
N LYS A 74 -2.52 -5.03 -2.44
CA LYS A 74 -1.20 -4.97 -3.11
C LYS A 74 -0.02 -5.19 -2.17
N ALA A 75 -0.21 -5.04 -0.86
CA ALA A 75 0.84 -5.20 0.16
C ALA A 75 1.43 -6.62 0.17
N GLY A 76 2.58 -6.78 0.83
CA GLY A 76 3.26 -8.08 0.98
C GLY A 76 2.58 -9.06 1.94
N GLY A 77 1.85 -8.55 2.94
CA GLY A 77 1.05 -9.34 3.86
C GLY A 77 1.81 -9.96 5.04
N LEU A 78 3.01 -9.45 5.33
CA LEU A 78 3.78 -9.83 6.53
C LEU A 78 3.03 -9.42 7.80
N LEU A 79 3.01 -10.33 8.76
CA LEU A 79 2.51 -10.13 10.12
C LEU A 79 3.67 -10.36 11.09
N ALA A 80 3.89 -9.44 12.02
CA ALA A 80 5.02 -9.50 12.94
C ALA A 80 4.66 -8.90 14.30
N LEU A 81 5.05 -9.59 15.38
CA LEU A 81 4.93 -9.04 16.74
C LEU A 81 5.83 -7.83 17.00
N TRP A 82 6.88 -7.65 16.19
CA TRP A 82 7.78 -6.50 16.24
C TRP A 82 7.35 -5.34 15.33
N ALA A 83 6.17 -5.44 14.68
CA ALA A 83 5.56 -4.32 13.97
C ALA A 83 5.24 -3.15 14.92
N PHE A 84 4.72 -2.04 14.39
CA PHE A 84 4.30 -0.90 15.21
C PHE A 84 2.86 -0.44 14.88
N PRO A 85 2.19 0.24 15.80
CA PRO A 85 2.60 0.55 17.18
C PRO A 85 2.38 -0.65 18.12
N GLN A 86 3.25 -0.79 19.13
CA GLN A 86 3.25 -1.93 20.04
C GLN A 86 1.98 -2.04 20.91
N GLN A 87 1.22 -0.95 21.03
CA GLN A 87 -0.05 -0.88 21.75
C GLN A 87 -1.11 -1.85 21.20
N ILE A 88 -1.16 -2.05 19.87
CA ILE A 88 -2.20 -2.86 19.21
C ILE A 88 -1.66 -4.12 18.53
N VAL A 89 -0.36 -4.17 18.24
CA VAL A 89 0.27 -5.26 17.48
C VAL A 89 0.08 -6.64 18.13
N PRO A 90 0.30 -6.84 19.45
CA PRO A 90 0.10 -8.14 20.07
C PRO A 90 -1.35 -8.65 19.97
N LEU A 91 -2.33 -7.76 20.17
CA LEU A 91 -3.74 -8.08 19.99
C LEU A 91 -4.03 -8.46 18.54
N SER A 92 -3.56 -7.64 17.59
CA SER A 92 -3.84 -7.86 16.17
C SER A 92 -3.24 -9.17 15.65
N PHE A 93 -2.02 -9.48 16.08
CA PHE A 93 -1.34 -10.72 15.72
C PHE A 93 -2.07 -11.96 16.26
N LYS A 94 -2.58 -11.89 17.51
CA LYS A 94 -3.45 -12.93 18.07
C LYS A 94 -4.74 -13.08 17.26
N LEU A 95 -5.41 -11.97 16.94
CA LEU A 95 -6.65 -11.98 16.18
C LEU A 95 -6.49 -12.57 14.77
N HIS A 96 -5.35 -12.33 14.11
CA HIS A 96 -5.04 -13.01 12.84
C HIS A 96 -4.99 -14.53 12.98
N ASN A 97 -4.39 -15.04 14.07
CA ASN A 97 -4.39 -16.47 14.36
C ASN A 97 -5.81 -16.97 14.62
N ASP A 98 -6.57 -16.30 15.49
CA ASP A 98 -7.94 -16.68 15.85
C ASP A 98 -8.85 -16.73 14.61
N LEU A 99 -8.76 -15.74 13.71
CA LEU A 99 -9.50 -15.71 12.45
C LEU A 99 -9.09 -16.86 11.53
N SER A 100 -7.80 -17.19 11.46
CA SER A 100 -7.32 -18.33 10.69
C SER A 100 -7.88 -19.64 11.23
N ASP A 101 -7.89 -19.82 12.55
CA ASP A 101 -8.43 -21.02 13.20
C ASP A 101 -9.95 -21.13 13.00
N GLU A 102 -10.68 -20.01 13.09
CA GLU A 102 -12.14 -19.97 12.91
C GLU A 102 -12.57 -20.31 11.47
N PHE A 103 -11.87 -19.77 10.47
CA PHE A 103 -12.33 -19.85 9.07
C PHE A 103 -11.45 -20.68 8.15
N GLY A 104 -10.40 -21.32 8.65
CA GLY A 104 -9.45 -22.07 7.83
C GLY A 104 -8.57 -21.15 6.97
N GLY A 105 -7.97 -20.14 7.59
CA GLY A 105 -7.22 -19.07 6.92
C GLY A 105 -6.06 -19.56 6.06
N GLU A 106 -5.45 -20.71 6.38
CA GLU A 106 -4.42 -21.33 5.55
C GLU A 106 -4.93 -21.62 4.11
N LYS A 107 -6.18 -22.05 4.01
CA LYS A 107 -6.82 -22.36 2.73
C LYS A 107 -7.41 -21.11 2.08
N GLU A 108 -8.09 -20.28 2.86
CA GLU A 108 -8.92 -19.20 2.33
C GLU A 108 -8.11 -17.96 1.94
N TRP A 109 -7.03 -17.64 2.67
CA TRP A 109 -6.19 -16.48 2.36
C TRP A 109 -4.69 -16.73 2.59
N GLY A 110 -4.27 -18.00 2.57
CA GLY A 110 -2.87 -18.37 2.67
C GLY A 110 -2.20 -18.00 4.00
N TYR A 111 -2.95 -17.93 5.10
CA TYR A 111 -2.36 -17.72 6.42
C TYR A 111 -1.31 -18.78 6.71
N ARG A 112 -0.10 -18.36 7.07
CA ARG A 112 0.96 -19.28 7.50
C ARG A 112 1.94 -18.61 8.44
N ARG A 113 2.51 -19.41 9.32
CA ARG A 113 3.69 -19.03 10.11
C ARG A 113 4.93 -19.09 9.21
N LEU A 114 5.90 -18.23 9.46
CA LEU A 114 7.12 -18.15 8.66
C LEU A 114 8.31 -17.62 9.46
N THR A 115 9.51 -17.76 8.91
CA THR A 115 10.75 -17.19 9.46
C THR A 115 11.08 -15.88 8.77
N THR A 116 11.50 -14.87 9.54
CA THR A 116 11.90 -13.57 9.01
C THR A 116 13.35 -13.29 9.32
N ILE A 117 14.11 -12.87 8.31
CA ILE A 117 15.53 -12.55 8.42
C ILE A 117 15.86 -11.24 7.70
N SER A 118 16.98 -10.61 8.08
CA SER A 118 17.65 -9.63 7.24
C SER A 118 18.91 -10.24 6.63
N LEU A 119 19.23 -9.86 5.39
CA LEU A 119 20.41 -10.28 4.65
C LEU A 119 21.19 -9.06 4.16
N GLU A 120 22.50 -9.07 4.33
CA GLU A 120 23.41 -8.14 3.67
C GLU A 120 24.19 -8.89 2.58
N GLY A 121 24.27 -8.32 1.38
CA GLY A 121 24.87 -9.01 0.24
C GLY A 121 25.53 -8.12 -0.81
N ASP A 122 26.25 -8.75 -1.73
CA ASP A 122 26.91 -8.10 -2.87
C ASP A 122 26.45 -8.72 -4.18
N ILE A 123 25.70 -7.93 -4.96
CA ILE A 123 25.16 -8.34 -6.26
C ILE A 123 25.86 -7.60 -7.41
N SER A 124 27.01 -6.97 -7.16
CA SER A 124 27.70 -6.14 -8.16
C SER A 124 28.40 -6.95 -9.25
N SER A 125 28.90 -8.14 -8.94
CA SER A 125 29.67 -9.03 -9.83
C SER A 125 28.86 -10.22 -10.37
N THR A 126 27.57 -10.34 -10.02
CA THR A 126 26.73 -11.47 -10.42
C THR A 126 26.08 -11.22 -11.79
N ASN A 127 26.36 -12.12 -12.73
CA ASN A 127 25.58 -12.23 -13.97
C ASN A 127 24.16 -12.72 -13.64
N THR A 128 23.16 -12.30 -14.41
CA THR A 128 21.79 -12.79 -14.23
C THR A 128 21.68 -14.27 -14.63
N ALA A 129 20.73 -15.01 -14.04
CA ALA A 129 20.52 -16.43 -14.37
C ALA A 129 20.28 -16.66 -15.88
N LYS A 130 19.62 -15.71 -16.56
CA LYS A 130 19.42 -15.74 -18.02
C LYS A 130 20.72 -15.50 -18.78
N GLU A 131 21.58 -14.59 -18.32
CA GLU A 131 22.90 -14.37 -18.91
C GLU A 131 23.78 -15.62 -18.80
N LEU A 132 23.74 -16.32 -17.66
CA LEU A 132 24.45 -17.59 -17.46
C LEU A 132 23.99 -18.67 -18.44
N LEU A 133 22.67 -18.84 -18.62
CA LEU A 133 22.11 -19.79 -19.59
C LEU A 133 22.44 -19.43 -21.04
N THR A 134 22.51 -18.14 -21.39
CA THR A 134 22.91 -17.72 -22.74
C THR A 134 24.40 -17.92 -23.01
N GLN A 135 25.26 -17.78 -21.99
CA GLN A 135 26.71 -17.98 -22.12
C GLN A 135 27.08 -19.45 -22.31
N GLU A 136 26.35 -20.40 -21.72
CA GLU A 136 26.57 -21.84 -21.92
C GLU A 136 26.25 -22.31 -23.35
N VAL A 137 25.36 -21.62 -24.07
CA VAL A 137 24.98 -21.99 -25.45
C VAL A 137 25.98 -21.46 -26.49
N THR A 138 26.83 -20.47 -26.13
CA THR A 138 27.80 -19.86 -27.06
C THR A 138 29.25 -20.08 -26.62
N SER A 139 29.75 -21.32 -26.61
CA SER A 139 31.17 -21.68 -26.89
C SER A 139 31.50 -23.16 -26.60
N PRO A 140 31.98 -23.95 -27.58
CA PRO A 140 32.99 -24.96 -27.34
C PRO A 140 34.37 -24.31 -27.53
N LYS A 141 35.02 -23.83 -26.46
CA LYS A 141 36.41 -23.37 -26.55
C LYS A 141 37.35 -24.52 -26.18
N SER A 142 38.21 -24.83 -27.14
CA SER A 142 39.32 -25.78 -27.09
C SER A 142 40.24 -25.52 -25.90
N ILE A 143 40.65 -26.61 -25.26
CA ILE A 143 41.65 -26.65 -24.19
C ILE A 143 43.05 -26.42 -24.81
N PRO A 144 43.83 -25.41 -24.41
CA PRO A 144 45.27 -25.40 -24.65
C PRO A 144 46.00 -26.07 -23.49
N MET A 145 46.94 -26.95 -23.84
CA MET A 145 47.77 -27.73 -22.94
C MET A 145 48.93 -26.88 -22.38
N ASN A 146 49.08 -26.89 -21.05
CA ASN A 146 50.24 -26.58 -20.18
C ASN A 146 51.31 -25.54 -20.58
N GLN A 147 51.57 -24.61 -19.65
CA GLN A 147 52.92 -24.36 -19.12
C GLN A 147 52.86 -24.03 -17.62
N GLU A 148 53.53 -24.86 -16.81
CA GLU A 148 53.77 -24.64 -15.39
C GLU A 148 54.70 -23.44 -15.18
N LYS A 149 54.24 -22.45 -14.41
CA LYS A 149 55.12 -21.53 -13.70
C LYS A 149 54.80 -21.60 -12.22
N ASN A 150 55.82 -21.97 -11.45
CA ASN A 150 55.86 -21.90 -10.00
C ASN A 150 55.52 -20.48 -9.52
N SER A 151 54.27 -20.27 -9.12
CA SER A 151 53.89 -19.22 -8.19
C SER A 151 53.45 -19.87 -6.88
N ILE A 152 54.02 -19.36 -5.79
CA ILE A 152 53.64 -19.71 -4.43
C ILE A 152 52.14 -19.45 -4.30
N ARG A 153 51.35 -20.53 -4.14
CA ARG A 153 49.96 -20.43 -3.71
C ARG A 153 49.98 -19.92 -2.27
N ILE A 154 49.74 -18.63 -2.12
CA ILE A 154 49.10 -18.15 -0.89
C ILE A 154 47.71 -18.76 -0.95
N GLU A 155 47.44 -19.74 -0.09
CA GLU A 155 46.08 -20.16 0.20
C GLU A 155 45.36 -18.93 0.74
N ASN A 156 44.67 -18.21 -0.16
CA ASN A 156 43.74 -17.19 0.23
C ASN A 156 42.78 -17.86 1.21
N ALA A 157 42.67 -17.27 2.40
CA ALA A 157 41.65 -17.58 3.38
C ALA A 157 40.37 -17.95 2.65
N SER A 158 39.88 -19.17 2.85
CA SER A 158 38.60 -19.61 2.31
C SER A 158 37.60 -18.49 2.53
N GLU A 159 37.01 -17.93 1.47
CA GLU A 159 35.89 -17.00 1.61
C GLU A 159 34.82 -17.73 2.43
N GLN A 160 34.79 -17.47 3.74
CA GLN A 160 33.84 -18.08 4.65
C GLN A 160 32.53 -17.32 4.46
N PHE A 161 31.72 -17.82 3.53
CA PHE A 161 30.33 -17.39 3.44
C PHE A 161 29.63 -17.74 4.75
N PRO A 162 28.73 -16.87 5.26
CA PRO A 162 27.98 -17.17 6.46
C PRO A 162 27.10 -18.40 6.21
N GLN A 163 26.98 -19.24 7.25
CA GLN A 163 26.07 -20.37 7.21
C GLN A 163 24.63 -19.85 7.34
N LEU A 164 23.89 -19.88 6.24
CA LEU A 164 22.46 -19.55 6.21
C LEU A 164 21.62 -20.64 6.91
N PRO A 165 20.38 -20.34 7.35
CA PRO A 165 19.44 -21.35 7.83
C PRO A 165 19.33 -22.53 6.86
N ALA A 166 19.37 -23.76 7.38
CA ALA A 166 19.46 -24.97 6.55
C ALA A 166 18.24 -25.17 5.64
N ASP A 167 17.09 -24.63 6.01
CA ASP A 167 15.82 -24.67 5.29
C ASP A 167 15.61 -23.46 4.36
N LEU A 168 16.48 -22.45 4.38
CA LEU A 168 16.47 -21.37 3.39
C LEU A 168 17.04 -21.87 2.06
N ASN A 169 16.16 -22.23 1.12
CA ASN A 169 16.52 -23.02 -0.06
C ASN A 169 16.47 -22.27 -1.39
N TRP A 170 16.19 -20.97 -1.36
CA TRP A 170 15.93 -20.19 -2.57
C TRP A 170 16.77 -18.92 -2.70
N ILE A 171 17.77 -18.73 -1.83
CA ILE A 171 18.73 -17.62 -1.87
C ILE A 171 20.10 -18.16 -2.24
N ASN A 172 20.84 -17.44 -3.08
CA ASN A 172 22.22 -17.79 -3.41
C ASN A 172 23.15 -17.44 -2.22
N PRO A 173 23.75 -18.41 -1.52
CA PRO A 173 24.60 -18.12 -0.37
C PRO A 173 25.90 -17.40 -0.76
N GLY A 174 26.38 -17.57 -1.99
CA GLY A 174 27.64 -17.00 -2.47
C GLY A 174 27.64 -15.47 -2.62
N ILE A 175 26.49 -14.82 -2.45
CA ILE A 175 26.39 -13.35 -2.47
C ILE A 175 26.20 -12.74 -1.09
N ILE A 176 25.98 -13.56 -0.05
CA ILE A 176 25.62 -13.09 1.29
C ILE A 176 26.89 -12.86 2.10
N LYS A 177 26.96 -11.71 2.76
CA LYS A 177 28.03 -11.32 3.67
C LYS A 177 27.64 -11.51 5.12
N GLU A 178 26.42 -11.09 5.47
CA GLU A 178 25.88 -11.16 6.82
C GLU A 178 24.39 -11.49 6.77
N TRP A 179 23.87 -12.08 7.84
CA TRP A 179 22.45 -12.22 8.05
C TRP A 179 22.08 -12.15 9.53
N ASN A 180 20.87 -11.66 9.81
CA ASN A 180 20.32 -11.59 11.17
C ASN A 180 18.93 -12.19 11.22
N HIS A 181 18.61 -12.85 12.33
CA HIS A 181 17.28 -13.41 12.57
C HIS A 181 16.35 -12.35 13.18
N LEU A 182 15.23 -12.05 12.53
CA LEU A 182 14.27 -11.03 12.98
C LEU A 182 13.00 -11.65 13.62
N GLY A 183 12.57 -12.81 13.14
CA GLY A 183 11.36 -13.46 13.61
C GLY A 183 11.27 -14.92 13.19
N ASN A 184 10.45 -15.69 13.88
CA ASN A 184 10.24 -17.11 13.63
C ASN A 184 8.76 -17.45 13.65
N GLU A 185 8.43 -18.72 13.47
CA GLU A 185 7.05 -19.21 13.49
C GLU A 185 6.28 -18.94 14.80
N SER A 186 6.89 -18.42 15.87
CA SER A 186 6.18 -17.93 17.07
C SER A 186 5.90 -16.42 17.06
N THR A 187 6.64 -15.64 16.25
CA THR A 187 6.56 -14.17 16.23
C THR A 187 6.21 -13.56 14.88
N THR A 188 6.21 -14.36 13.81
CA THR A 188 5.92 -13.90 12.45
C THR A 188 4.97 -14.86 11.71
N ALA A 189 4.13 -14.27 10.88
CA ALA A 189 3.18 -14.95 10.02
C ALA A 189 2.97 -14.14 8.73
N GLN A 190 2.14 -14.63 7.83
CA GLN A 190 1.81 -13.91 6.60
C GLN A 190 0.44 -14.35 6.09
N VAL A 191 -0.19 -13.44 5.35
CA VAL A 191 -1.43 -13.67 4.60
C VAL A 191 -1.29 -13.21 3.16
N HIS A 192 -2.23 -13.61 2.31
CA HIS A 192 -2.45 -12.99 1.01
C HIS A 192 -3.45 -11.82 1.16
N PRO A 193 -3.01 -10.54 1.11
CA PRO A 193 -3.82 -9.40 1.56
C PRO A 193 -5.17 -9.22 0.85
N TYR A 194 -5.17 -9.37 -0.48
CA TYR A 194 -6.40 -9.30 -1.27
C TYR A 194 -7.41 -10.40 -0.89
N GLN A 195 -6.93 -11.64 -0.72
CA GLN A 195 -7.79 -12.78 -0.36
C GLN A 195 -8.35 -12.59 1.06
N PHE A 196 -7.51 -12.15 2.01
CA PHE A 196 -7.95 -11.86 3.38
C PHE A 196 -9.02 -10.76 3.40
N THR A 197 -8.76 -9.63 2.74
CA THR A 197 -9.70 -8.49 2.70
C THR A 197 -11.04 -8.89 2.08
N THR A 198 -11.02 -9.54 0.93
CA THR A 198 -12.25 -9.95 0.23
C THR A 198 -13.01 -11.05 0.97
N PHE A 199 -12.31 -11.99 1.63
CA PHE A 199 -12.92 -13.00 2.46
C PHE A 199 -13.69 -12.38 3.64
N ILE A 200 -13.04 -11.46 4.38
CA ILE A 200 -13.66 -10.82 5.54
C ILE A 200 -14.85 -9.96 5.10
N LEU A 201 -14.73 -9.20 4.00
CA LEU A 201 -15.86 -8.44 3.45
C LEU A 201 -17.04 -9.35 3.10
N ARG A 202 -16.78 -10.51 2.48
CA ARG A 202 -17.82 -11.49 2.18
C ARG A 202 -18.54 -11.93 3.46
N LYS A 203 -17.80 -12.17 4.55
CA LYS A 203 -18.40 -12.48 5.86
C LYS A 203 -19.24 -11.34 6.41
N CYS A 204 -18.84 -10.08 6.22
CA CYS A 204 -19.66 -8.93 6.57
C CYS A 204 -20.99 -8.91 5.79
N ILE A 205 -20.94 -9.08 4.47
CA ILE A 205 -22.12 -9.05 3.60
C ILE A 205 -23.08 -10.23 3.89
N GLU A 206 -22.55 -11.42 4.19
CA GLU A 206 -23.33 -12.60 4.56
C GLU A 206 -24.25 -12.37 5.79
N THR A 207 -23.94 -11.39 6.65
CA THR A 207 -24.80 -11.02 7.79
C THR A 207 -26.13 -10.39 7.36
N GLY A 208 -26.20 -9.84 6.14
CA GLY A 208 -27.34 -9.06 5.65
C GLY A 208 -27.48 -7.65 6.26
N ALA A 209 -26.61 -7.27 7.21
CA ALA A 209 -26.60 -5.98 7.89
C ALA A 209 -25.57 -5.00 7.31
N VAL A 210 -24.75 -5.46 6.37
CA VAL A 210 -23.72 -4.68 5.69
C VAL A 210 -24.03 -4.61 4.21
N GLU A 211 -24.01 -3.42 3.65
CA GLU A 211 -24.03 -3.20 2.20
C GLU A 211 -22.76 -2.51 1.72
N LEU A 212 -22.37 -2.76 0.46
CA LEU A 212 -21.27 -2.08 -0.21
C LEU A 212 -21.82 -1.23 -1.35
N ILE A 213 -21.45 0.04 -1.36
CA ILE A 213 -21.71 1.00 -2.43
C ILE A 213 -20.40 1.29 -3.15
N ILE A 214 -20.42 1.34 -4.48
CA ILE A 214 -19.29 1.86 -5.25
C ILE A 214 -19.55 3.34 -5.60
N GLY A 215 -18.83 4.22 -4.92
CA GLY A 215 -18.93 5.66 -5.03
C GLY A 215 -17.70 6.36 -4.47
N LYS A 216 -17.26 7.44 -5.10
CA LYS A 216 -16.16 8.27 -4.59
C LYS A 216 -16.74 9.27 -3.61
N VAL A 217 -16.47 9.08 -2.32
CA VAL A 217 -16.78 10.12 -1.32
C VAL A 217 -15.95 11.36 -1.65
N ASP A 218 -16.64 12.48 -1.66
CA ASP A 218 -16.11 13.79 -1.95
C ASP A 218 -15.86 14.55 -0.65
N ASP A 219 -16.88 14.62 0.21
CA ASP A 219 -16.82 15.39 1.46
C ASP A 219 -17.67 14.75 2.58
N ILE A 220 -17.41 15.14 3.82
CA ILE A 220 -18.29 14.90 4.95
C ILE A 220 -19.42 15.93 4.98
N LEU A 221 -20.56 15.58 5.57
CA LEU A 221 -21.65 16.52 5.82
C LEU A 221 -21.52 17.03 7.26
N PHE A 222 -20.98 18.23 7.42
CA PHE A 222 -20.76 18.88 8.71
C PHE A 222 -21.86 19.90 9.00
N ASP A 223 -22.45 19.80 10.19
CA ASP A 223 -23.45 20.75 10.69
C ASP A 223 -22.75 21.74 11.64
N GLU A 224 -22.60 22.99 11.21
CA GLU A 224 -21.89 24.02 11.97
C GLU A 224 -22.57 24.38 13.30
N GLU A 225 -23.90 24.35 13.35
CA GLU A 225 -24.67 24.74 14.55
C GLU A 225 -24.47 23.73 15.68
N THR A 226 -24.41 22.45 15.33
CA THR A 226 -24.26 21.34 16.28
C THR A 226 -22.81 20.86 16.42
N SER A 227 -21.94 21.25 15.49
CA SER A 227 -20.56 20.75 15.35
C SER A 227 -20.51 19.21 15.20
N GLU A 228 -21.46 18.64 14.47
CA GLU A 228 -21.60 17.20 14.26
C GLU A 228 -21.44 16.83 12.78
N CYS A 229 -20.82 15.68 12.51
CA CYS A 229 -20.89 15.06 11.20
C CYS A 229 -22.16 14.21 11.11
N ASN A 230 -22.98 14.44 10.09
CA ASN A 230 -24.28 13.76 9.91
C ASN A 230 -24.36 12.92 8.62
N GLY A 231 -23.27 12.82 7.86
CA GLY A 231 -23.23 12.01 6.65
C GLY A 231 -22.01 12.27 5.78
N VAL A 232 -22.10 11.79 4.54
CA VAL A 232 -21.10 12.03 3.49
C VAL A 232 -21.77 12.35 2.17
N SER A 233 -21.08 13.12 1.34
CA SER A 233 -21.42 13.36 -0.06
C SER A 233 -20.52 12.52 -0.97
N TYR A 234 -21.07 11.95 -2.04
CA TYR A 234 -20.31 11.07 -2.93
C TYR A 234 -20.83 11.07 -4.37
N TYR A 235 -19.92 10.74 -5.30
CA TYR A 235 -20.24 10.51 -6.70
C TYR A 235 -20.39 9.01 -6.98
N PRO A 236 -21.50 8.57 -7.61
CA PRO A 236 -21.64 7.20 -8.12
C PRO A 236 -20.46 6.79 -9.01
N SER A 237 -19.92 5.59 -8.78
CA SER A 237 -18.76 5.07 -9.51
C SER A 237 -18.99 3.61 -9.89
N SER A 238 -19.66 3.32 -11.01
CA SER A 238 -19.93 1.91 -11.41
C SER A 238 -18.77 1.32 -12.19
N THR A 239 -18.36 0.09 -11.83
CA THR A 239 -17.35 -0.70 -12.56
C THR A 239 -17.89 -1.43 -13.81
N LYS A 240 -19.21 -1.43 -14.04
CA LYS A 240 -19.89 -2.05 -15.20
C LYS A 240 -20.79 -1.07 -15.98
N ALA A 241 -20.63 0.24 -15.81
CA ALA A 241 -21.32 1.21 -16.65
C ALA A 241 -20.50 1.48 -17.92
N THR A 242 -21.04 1.15 -19.09
CA THR A 242 -20.91 2.05 -20.23
C THR A 242 -21.31 3.44 -19.74
N TYR A 243 -20.34 4.34 -19.80
CA TYR A 243 -20.31 5.66 -19.18
C TYR A 243 -21.38 6.58 -19.82
N ASP A 244 -22.66 6.43 -19.45
CA ASP A 244 -23.70 7.41 -19.81
C ASP A 244 -23.63 8.58 -18.82
N LYS A 245 -22.84 9.59 -19.19
CA LYS A 245 -22.54 10.86 -18.50
C LYS A 245 -23.73 11.81 -18.35
N ILE A 246 -24.95 11.33 -18.15
CA ILE A 246 -26.12 12.22 -18.22
C ILE A 246 -26.47 12.82 -16.86
N ASP A 247 -26.20 12.13 -15.74
CA ASP A 247 -26.45 12.66 -14.41
C ASP A 247 -25.32 12.24 -13.45
N GLN A 248 -24.41 13.19 -13.20
CA GLN A 248 -23.31 13.08 -12.24
C GLN A 248 -23.66 13.81 -10.94
N SER A 249 -24.94 13.88 -10.57
CA SER A 249 -25.34 14.55 -9.34
C SER A 249 -24.61 13.96 -8.13
N LYS A 250 -24.01 14.85 -7.35
CA LYS A 250 -23.48 14.56 -6.02
C LYS A 250 -24.63 14.01 -5.18
N LEU A 251 -24.44 12.85 -4.58
CA LEU A 251 -25.43 12.22 -3.70
C LEU A 251 -25.02 12.41 -2.26
N GLU A 252 -26.00 12.53 -1.37
CA GLU A 252 -25.79 12.57 0.07
C GLU A 252 -26.26 11.26 0.70
N LEU A 253 -25.50 10.78 1.68
CA LEU A 253 -25.88 9.67 2.54
C LEU A 253 -25.71 10.09 4.00
N HIS A 254 -26.82 10.27 4.69
CA HIS A 254 -26.82 10.56 6.12
C HIS A 254 -26.64 9.30 6.97
N GLY A 255 -25.95 9.46 8.09
CA GLY A 255 -25.70 8.39 9.05
C GLY A 255 -25.42 8.95 10.44
N ASP A 256 -25.54 8.09 11.45
CA ASP A 256 -25.32 8.45 12.85
C ASP A 256 -23.84 8.46 13.20
N HIS A 257 -23.02 7.63 12.54
CA HIS A 257 -21.58 7.53 12.74
C HIS A 257 -20.86 7.41 11.41
N ILE A 258 -19.85 8.24 11.17
CA ILE A 258 -19.06 8.27 9.94
C ILE A 258 -17.63 7.86 10.27
N VAL A 259 -17.12 6.82 9.61
CA VAL A 259 -15.79 6.26 9.88
C VAL A 259 -14.93 6.37 8.62
N LEU A 260 -13.91 7.21 8.65
CA LEU A 260 -12.95 7.35 7.55
C LEU A 260 -11.82 6.32 7.68
N THR A 261 -11.71 5.45 6.68
CA THR A 261 -10.67 4.41 6.57
C THR A 261 -9.98 4.42 5.20
N ILE A 262 -9.88 5.61 4.61
CA ILE A 262 -9.46 5.85 3.22
C ILE A 262 -7.93 5.89 3.01
N GLY A 263 -7.16 5.46 4.01
CA GLY A 263 -5.71 5.34 3.89
C GLY A 263 -5.06 6.66 3.45
N PRO A 264 -4.18 6.65 2.44
CA PRO A 264 -3.40 7.83 2.08
C PRO A 264 -4.26 8.96 1.47
N TRP A 265 -5.52 8.68 1.09
CA TRP A 265 -6.48 9.70 0.64
C TRP A 265 -7.13 10.48 1.80
N THR A 266 -6.71 10.25 3.05
CA THR A 266 -7.31 10.91 4.23
C THR A 266 -7.26 12.43 4.10
N SER A 267 -6.11 12.97 3.69
CA SER A 267 -5.92 14.42 3.50
C SER A 267 -6.72 15.04 2.35
N LYS A 268 -7.34 14.24 1.47
CA LYS A 268 -8.29 14.77 0.48
C LYS A 268 -9.66 15.10 1.07
N ILE A 269 -10.03 14.47 2.19
CA ILE A 269 -11.30 14.73 2.89
C ILE A 269 -11.07 15.55 4.16
N LEU A 270 -9.93 15.33 4.85
CA LEU A 270 -9.53 16.05 6.06
C LEU A 270 -8.18 16.72 5.79
N PRO A 271 -8.15 17.92 5.18
CA PRO A 271 -6.93 18.56 4.68
C PRO A 271 -5.83 18.75 5.72
N ASP A 272 -6.21 19.09 6.95
CA ASP A 272 -5.28 19.29 8.06
C ASP A 272 -4.81 17.98 8.71
N CYS A 273 -5.40 16.84 8.35
CA CYS A 273 -4.95 15.55 8.85
C CYS A 273 -3.53 15.26 8.33
N PRO A 274 -2.52 15.05 9.20
CA PRO A 274 -1.11 14.90 8.82
C PRO A 274 -0.82 13.50 8.30
N ILE A 275 -1.65 13.00 7.39
CA ILE A 275 -1.48 11.71 6.74
C ILE A 275 -1.22 11.96 5.26
N SER A 276 -0.02 11.61 4.81
CA SER A 276 0.38 11.68 3.41
C SER A 276 0.48 10.30 2.77
N GLY A 277 0.68 10.30 1.45
CA GLY A 277 0.89 9.11 0.67
C GLY A 277 2.37 8.91 0.31
N LEU A 278 2.92 7.75 0.65
CA LEU A 278 4.21 7.29 0.13
C LEU A 278 4.00 6.20 -0.92
N ARG A 279 4.32 6.46 -2.20
CA ARG A 279 4.14 5.46 -3.26
C ARG A 279 5.22 4.39 -3.16
N ALA A 280 4.85 3.13 -3.21
CA ALA A 280 5.79 2.01 -3.26
C ALA A 280 5.47 1.09 -4.44
N HIS A 281 6.52 0.66 -5.14
CA HIS A 281 6.42 -0.27 -6.25
C HIS A 281 6.66 -1.70 -5.77
N SER A 282 5.94 -2.63 -6.37
CA SER A 282 6.13 -4.06 -6.11
C SER A 282 5.84 -4.92 -7.33
N ILE A 283 6.40 -6.12 -7.29
CA ILE A 283 6.10 -7.19 -8.23
C ILE A 283 5.70 -8.44 -7.47
N THR A 284 5.00 -9.34 -8.14
CA THR A 284 4.91 -10.73 -7.69
C THR A 284 5.52 -11.64 -8.74
N VAL A 285 6.25 -12.65 -8.29
CA VAL A 285 7.03 -13.56 -9.15
C VAL A 285 6.59 -14.99 -8.88
N ALA A 286 6.19 -15.68 -9.94
CA ALA A 286 6.12 -17.14 -9.93
C ALA A 286 7.55 -17.67 -10.07
N PRO A 287 8.08 -18.41 -9.08
CA PRO A 287 9.37 -19.07 -9.19
C PRO A 287 9.36 -20.10 -10.34
N GLN A 288 10.53 -20.48 -10.83
CA GLN A 288 10.65 -21.58 -11.80
C GLN A 288 10.13 -22.90 -11.21
N ASP A 289 10.43 -23.15 -9.94
CA ASP A 289 9.94 -24.28 -9.16
C ASP A 289 9.38 -23.79 -7.82
N SER A 290 8.04 -23.75 -7.72
CA SER A 290 7.33 -23.31 -6.50
C SER A 290 7.54 -24.24 -5.30
N THR A 291 7.98 -25.48 -5.51
CA THR A 291 8.26 -26.41 -4.39
C THR A 291 9.59 -26.09 -3.69
N LYS A 292 10.44 -25.26 -4.32
CA LYS A 292 11.75 -24.84 -3.82
C LYS A 292 11.74 -23.39 -3.34
N VAL A 293 10.71 -23.02 -2.59
CA VAL A 293 10.63 -21.73 -1.92
C VAL A 293 10.10 -21.96 -0.51
N SER A 294 11.00 -22.04 0.47
CA SER A 294 10.65 -22.09 1.88
C SER A 294 10.00 -20.79 2.37
N PRO A 295 9.11 -20.85 3.39
CA PRO A 295 8.34 -19.70 3.85
C PRO A 295 9.22 -18.73 4.63
N TYR A 296 9.80 -17.77 3.89
CA TYR A 296 10.60 -16.69 4.46
C TYR A 296 10.08 -15.32 4.05
N ALA A 297 10.16 -14.39 4.99
CA ALA A 297 10.19 -12.96 4.71
C ALA A 297 11.62 -12.46 4.87
N ILE A 298 12.14 -11.78 3.86
CA ILE A 298 13.55 -11.42 3.78
C ILE A 298 13.65 -9.92 3.52
N PHE A 299 14.24 -9.24 4.48
CA PHE A 299 14.70 -7.86 4.32
C PHE A 299 16.12 -7.91 3.78
N THR A 300 16.47 -7.04 2.84
CA THR A 300 17.84 -7.04 2.31
C THR A 300 18.46 -5.67 2.31
N GLU A 301 19.79 -5.65 2.39
CA GLU A 301 20.63 -4.52 1.99
C GLU A 301 21.69 -5.05 1.02
N LEU A 302 21.56 -4.66 -0.25
CA LEU A 302 22.33 -5.25 -1.34
C LEU A 302 23.21 -4.21 -2.00
N LYS A 303 24.51 -4.47 -2.00
CA LYS A 303 25.47 -3.65 -2.73
C LYS A 303 25.37 -3.93 -4.24
N MET A 304 25.03 -2.91 -5.02
CA MET A 304 24.92 -2.99 -6.47
C MET A 304 26.17 -2.44 -7.19
N SER A 305 26.87 -1.49 -6.56
CA SER A 305 28.14 -0.93 -7.04
C SER A 305 28.96 -0.41 -5.85
N LYS A 306 30.10 0.27 -6.09
CA LYS A 306 30.88 0.89 -4.99
C LYS A 306 30.08 1.93 -4.20
N THR A 307 29.09 2.58 -4.82
CA THR A 307 28.36 3.72 -4.24
C THR A 307 26.85 3.52 -4.20
N LYS A 308 26.31 2.43 -4.78
CA LYS A 308 24.88 2.16 -4.83
C LYS A 308 24.53 0.91 -4.02
N PHE A 309 23.62 1.10 -3.07
CA PHE A 309 22.95 0.05 -2.31
C PHE A 309 21.46 0.08 -2.65
N VAL A 310 20.80 -1.05 -2.51
CA VAL A 310 19.35 -1.20 -2.69
C VAL A 310 18.81 -2.15 -1.64
N SER A 311 17.60 -1.90 -1.15
CA SER A 311 17.03 -2.70 -0.07
C SER A 311 15.67 -3.32 -0.44
N PRO A 312 15.60 -4.20 -1.48
CA PRO A 312 14.36 -4.87 -1.80
C PRO A 312 13.96 -5.84 -0.69
N GLU A 313 12.67 -5.92 -0.42
CA GLU A 313 12.11 -6.90 0.50
C GLU A 313 11.44 -8.02 -0.28
N MET A 314 11.56 -9.26 0.17
CA MET A 314 11.01 -10.44 -0.51
C MET A 314 10.24 -11.31 0.47
N TYR A 315 8.95 -11.47 0.24
CA TYR A 315 8.11 -12.32 1.08
C TYR A 315 7.57 -13.46 0.23
N ALA A 316 8.08 -14.66 0.47
CA ALA A 316 7.51 -15.85 -0.14
C ALA A 316 6.07 -15.97 0.33
N ARG A 317 5.09 -16.13 -0.58
CA ARG A 317 3.74 -16.65 -0.30
C ARG A 317 3.69 -18.13 -0.71
N LYS A 318 2.52 -18.76 -0.62
CA LYS A 318 2.34 -20.19 -0.95
C LYS A 318 2.48 -20.47 -2.45
N ASP A 319 2.14 -19.49 -3.28
CA ASP A 319 1.99 -19.60 -4.74
C ASP A 319 2.92 -18.65 -5.53
N GLU A 320 3.28 -17.51 -4.93
CA GLU A 320 4.15 -16.50 -5.53
C GLU A 320 5.16 -15.94 -4.50
N VAL A 321 6.16 -15.19 -4.94
CA VAL A 321 7.00 -14.36 -4.07
C VAL A 321 6.65 -12.91 -4.31
N TYR A 322 6.28 -12.18 -3.27
CA TYR A 322 6.06 -10.74 -3.30
C TYR A 322 7.39 -10.03 -3.12
N ILE A 323 7.66 -9.01 -3.94
CA ILE A 323 8.87 -8.18 -3.84
C ILE A 323 8.49 -6.72 -3.91
N CYS A 324 8.96 -5.90 -2.97
CA CYS A 324 8.82 -4.44 -3.01
C CYS A 324 10.17 -3.73 -2.89
N GLY A 325 10.17 -2.48 -3.34
CA GLY A 325 11.29 -1.57 -3.15
C GLY A 325 10.97 -0.45 -2.17
N GLU A 326 11.92 0.48 -2.08
CA GLU A 326 11.78 1.71 -1.31
C GLU A 326 10.64 2.59 -1.84
N GLY A 327 10.12 3.43 -0.95
CA GLY A 327 9.09 4.41 -1.30
C GLY A 327 9.64 5.51 -2.21
N ASP A 328 8.78 6.06 -3.05
CA ASP A 328 9.03 7.27 -3.82
C ASP A 328 8.02 8.36 -3.52
N THR A 329 8.54 9.59 -3.43
CA THR A 329 7.79 10.81 -3.15
C THR A 329 7.73 11.72 -4.38
N SER A 330 8.04 11.17 -5.57
CA SER A 330 8.19 11.97 -6.80
C SER A 330 6.88 12.46 -7.38
N VAL A 331 5.75 11.88 -6.96
CA VAL A 331 4.41 12.22 -7.45
C VAL A 331 3.43 12.30 -6.30
N PRO A 332 2.49 13.26 -6.32
CA PRO A 332 1.44 13.36 -5.31
C PRO A 332 0.49 12.16 -5.40
N ILE A 333 -0.36 12.01 -4.39
CA ILE A 333 -1.42 11.00 -4.42
C ILE A 333 -2.47 11.35 -5.50
N PRO A 334 -2.85 10.40 -6.38
CA PRO A 334 -3.80 10.67 -7.44
C PRO A 334 -5.24 10.69 -6.92
N GLU A 335 -6.21 10.95 -7.79
CA GLU A 335 -7.63 11.01 -7.43
C GLU A 335 -8.19 9.70 -6.88
N THR A 336 -7.87 8.56 -7.50
CA THR A 336 -8.36 7.25 -7.05
C THR A 336 -7.28 6.18 -7.10
N THR A 337 -7.57 5.01 -6.52
CA THR A 337 -6.66 3.86 -6.55
C THR A 337 -6.38 3.31 -7.96
N ASP A 338 -7.30 3.56 -8.91
CA ASP A 338 -7.16 3.12 -10.30
C ASP A 338 -6.22 4.03 -11.10
N ASP A 339 -6.02 5.27 -10.64
CA ASP A 339 -5.15 6.27 -11.24
C ASP A 339 -3.70 6.16 -10.72
N VAL A 340 -3.41 5.19 -9.84
CA VAL A 340 -2.06 4.94 -9.35
C VAL A 340 -1.18 4.41 -10.48
N GLU A 341 -0.31 5.28 -10.95
CA GLU A 341 0.67 4.98 -11.98
C GLU A 341 1.68 3.93 -11.50
N ILE A 342 1.98 2.97 -12.39
CA ILE A 342 3.00 1.94 -12.20
C ILE A 342 4.20 2.31 -13.08
N VAL A 343 5.32 2.66 -12.46
CA VAL A 343 6.59 2.87 -13.18
C VAL A 343 7.21 1.52 -13.50
N ALA A 344 7.16 1.14 -14.79
CA ALA A 344 7.59 -0.18 -15.26
C ALA A 344 9.07 -0.43 -14.99
N GLU A 345 9.91 0.60 -15.15
CA GLU A 345 11.35 0.55 -14.95
C GLU A 345 11.70 0.19 -13.49
N LYS A 346 10.99 0.77 -12.52
CA LYS A 346 11.17 0.43 -11.09
C LYS A 346 10.81 -1.03 -10.81
N CYS A 347 9.76 -1.54 -11.43
CA CYS A 347 9.37 -2.95 -11.30
C CYS A 347 10.41 -3.89 -11.97
N ASP A 348 10.97 -3.49 -13.10
CA ASP A 348 11.99 -4.26 -13.81
C ASP A 348 13.32 -4.25 -13.06
N GLU A 349 13.66 -3.14 -12.39
CA GLU A 349 14.78 -3.07 -11.46
C GLU A 349 14.60 -4.05 -10.28
N LEU A 350 13.42 -4.09 -9.66
CA LEU A 350 13.13 -5.09 -8.61
C LEU A 350 13.36 -6.51 -9.11
N PHE A 351 12.86 -6.83 -10.30
CA PHE A 351 13.07 -8.15 -10.89
C PHE A 351 14.55 -8.43 -11.16
N LYS A 352 15.32 -7.43 -11.62
CA LYS A 352 16.77 -7.54 -11.84
C LYS A 352 17.51 -7.81 -10.53
N TYR A 353 17.17 -7.14 -9.44
CA TYR A 353 17.80 -7.36 -8.13
C TYR A 353 17.55 -8.78 -7.65
N VAL A 354 16.30 -9.23 -7.64
CA VAL A 354 15.95 -10.57 -7.13
C VAL A 354 16.46 -11.70 -8.02
N SER A 355 16.63 -11.46 -9.32
CA SER A 355 17.24 -12.42 -10.25
C SER A 355 18.71 -12.69 -9.94
N ARG A 356 19.41 -11.76 -9.27
CA ARG A 356 20.79 -11.93 -8.80
C ARG A 356 20.85 -12.59 -7.43
N VAL A 357 19.82 -12.38 -6.62
CA VAL A 357 19.70 -12.97 -5.28
C VAL A 357 19.25 -14.43 -5.33
N SER A 358 18.40 -14.79 -6.29
CA SER A 358 17.82 -16.13 -6.42
C SER A 358 17.77 -16.58 -7.87
N THR A 359 18.46 -17.68 -8.18
CA THR A 359 18.35 -18.33 -9.50
C THR A 359 16.92 -18.82 -9.77
N ASN A 360 16.24 -19.38 -8.76
CA ASN A 360 14.86 -19.88 -8.90
C ASN A 360 13.88 -18.75 -9.28
N LEU A 361 14.05 -17.55 -8.70
CA LEU A 361 13.24 -16.39 -9.05
C LEU A 361 13.67 -15.76 -10.38
N GLY A 362 14.98 -15.70 -10.67
CA GLY A 362 15.50 -15.15 -11.93
C GLY A 362 15.12 -15.93 -13.19
N LEU A 363 14.89 -17.25 -13.05
CA LEU A 363 14.32 -18.11 -14.09
C LEU A 363 12.79 -18.17 -14.06
N GLY A 364 12.16 -17.52 -13.08
CA GLY A 364 10.72 -17.40 -12.92
C GLY A 364 10.09 -16.37 -13.85
N LYS A 365 8.83 -16.01 -13.55
CA LYS A 365 8.02 -15.06 -14.33
C LYS A 365 7.37 -14.04 -13.41
N ILE A 366 7.46 -12.76 -13.79
CA ILE A 366 6.66 -11.71 -13.17
C ILE A 366 5.19 -12.00 -13.48
N LEU A 367 4.37 -12.12 -12.43
CA LEU A 367 2.93 -12.29 -12.51
C LEU A 367 2.23 -10.93 -12.54
N LYS A 368 2.68 -9.99 -11.70
CA LYS A 368 2.11 -8.65 -11.58
C LYS A 368 3.20 -7.61 -11.40
N ARG A 369 3.00 -6.45 -12.02
CA ARG A 369 3.67 -5.19 -11.69
C ARG A 369 2.62 -4.27 -11.08
N GLN A 370 2.92 -3.61 -9.98
CA GLN A 370 1.94 -2.79 -9.28
C GLN A 370 2.61 -1.69 -8.45
N ALA A 371 1.83 -0.68 -8.12
CA ALA A 371 2.18 0.36 -7.16
C ALA A 371 0.97 0.69 -6.29
N CYS A 372 1.23 1.16 -5.08
CA CYS A 372 0.23 1.69 -4.16
C CYS A 372 0.83 2.75 -3.26
N TYR A 373 -0.01 3.53 -2.60
CA TYR A 373 0.41 4.48 -1.58
C TYR A 373 0.21 3.89 -0.18
N LEU A 374 1.22 4.06 0.67
CA LEU A 374 1.17 3.81 2.10
C LEU A 374 0.66 5.07 2.80
N PRO A 375 -0.27 4.97 3.78
CA PRO A 375 -0.68 6.10 4.59
C PRO A 375 0.34 6.38 5.68
N VAL A 376 1.22 7.35 5.46
CA VAL A 376 2.27 7.74 6.42
C VAL A 376 1.75 8.87 7.29
N LEU A 377 1.90 8.74 8.61
CA LEU A 377 1.61 9.81 9.56
C LEU A 377 2.85 10.71 9.68
N ASP A 378 2.71 11.99 9.31
CA ASP A 378 3.79 12.97 9.26
C ASP A 378 3.92 13.72 10.59
N ILE A 379 4.07 12.95 11.68
CA ILE A 379 4.22 13.49 13.03
C ILE A 379 5.51 12.96 13.64
N PRO A 380 6.51 13.82 13.96
CA PRO A 380 7.80 13.35 14.47
C PRO A 380 7.71 12.51 15.77
N SER A 381 6.68 12.75 16.59
CA SER A 381 6.49 12.10 17.89
C SER A 381 5.59 10.85 17.83
N SER A 382 4.99 10.52 16.69
CA SER A 382 4.06 9.39 16.55
C SER A 382 4.21 8.69 15.21
N SER A 383 4.29 7.36 15.22
CA SER A 383 4.31 6.55 14.00
C SER A 383 2.92 6.11 13.54
N GLY A 384 1.86 6.60 14.20
CA GLY A 384 0.48 6.24 13.93
C GLY A 384 0.14 4.78 14.28
N PRO A 385 -1.02 4.28 13.84
CA PRO A 385 -2.09 5.01 13.14
C PRO A 385 -2.82 6.02 14.06
N LEU A 386 -3.70 6.82 13.46
CA LEU A 386 -4.74 7.54 14.19
C LEU A 386 -6.00 6.67 14.27
N ILE A 387 -6.54 6.44 15.46
CA ILE A 387 -7.71 5.60 15.73
C ILE A 387 -8.56 6.29 16.81
N GLY A 388 -9.75 6.75 16.45
CA GLY A 388 -10.66 7.37 17.41
C GLY A 388 -11.74 8.23 16.78
N GLU A 389 -12.59 8.82 17.62
CA GLU A 389 -13.44 9.95 17.25
C GLU A 389 -12.55 11.19 17.10
N THR A 390 -12.78 12.03 16.09
CA THR A 390 -12.07 13.30 15.94
C THR A 390 -12.65 14.34 16.90
N ASN A 391 -12.19 15.59 16.80
CA ASN A 391 -12.85 16.70 17.51
C ASN A 391 -14.23 17.08 16.93
N VAL A 392 -14.61 16.51 15.78
CA VAL A 392 -15.96 16.62 15.22
C VAL A 392 -16.78 15.42 15.67
N LYS A 393 -17.89 15.68 16.35
CA LYS A 393 -18.73 14.63 16.90
C LYS A 393 -19.31 13.74 15.80
N ASN A 394 -19.38 12.43 16.07
CA ASN A 394 -19.81 11.37 15.15
C ASN A 394 -18.86 11.10 13.96
N LEU A 395 -17.74 11.82 13.85
CA LEU A 395 -16.70 11.57 12.85
C LEU A 395 -15.55 10.80 13.48
N TYR A 396 -15.24 9.65 12.90
CA TYR A 396 -14.19 8.76 13.37
C TYR A 396 -13.13 8.57 12.29
N LEU A 397 -11.87 8.44 12.72
CA LEU A 397 -10.74 8.15 11.84
C LEU A 397 -10.07 6.85 12.27
N ALA A 398 -9.78 6.00 11.28
CA ALA A 398 -8.86 4.87 11.44
C ALA A 398 -7.95 4.79 10.20
N SER A 399 -6.82 5.50 10.23
CA SER A 399 -5.90 5.66 9.10
C SER A 399 -4.45 5.91 9.58
N GLY A 400 -3.48 5.93 8.66
CA GLY A 400 -2.08 6.21 9.01
C GLY A 400 -1.28 4.96 9.42
N HIS A 401 -1.72 3.77 9.03
CA HIS A 401 -1.08 2.51 9.43
C HIS A 401 0.26 2.20 8.74
N SER A 402 0.79 3.11 7.91
CA SER A 402 2.03 2.93 7.16
C SER A 402 2.07 1.56 6.43
N CYS A 403 3.19 0.86 6.44
CA CYS A 403 3.35 -0.49 5.88
C CYS A 403 2.68 -1.61 6.70
N TRP A 404 2.19 -1.32 7.92
CA TRP A 404 1.65 -2.31 8.86
C TRP A 404 0.12 -2.44 8.86
N GLY A 405 -0.56 -1.81 7.88
CA GLY A 405 -2.03 -1.86 7.78
C GLY A 405 -2.62 -3.27 7.81
N ILE A 406 -2.01 -4.23 7.11
CA ILE A 406 -2.49 -5.63 7.14
C ILE A 406 -2.27 -6.27 8.51
N ASN A 407 -1.14 -5.99 9.15
CA ASN A 407 -0.85 -6.50 10.49
C ASN A 407 -1.88 -5.98 11.51
N ASN A 408 -2.16 -4.68 11.48
CA ASN A 408 -2.93 -3.97 12.51
C ASN A 408 -4.45 -3.95 12.27
N ALA A 409 -4.93 -4.43 11.12
CA ALA A 409 -6.34 -4.30 10.75
C ALA A 409 -7.31 -5.02 11.70
N PRO A 410 -7.08 -6.28 12.12
CA PRO A 410 -7.98 -6.93 13.06
C PRO A 410 -8.14 -6.18 14.38
N ALA A 411 -7.03 -5.75 15.01
CA ALA A 411 -7.12 -4.97 16.25
C ALA A 411 -7.80 -3.62 16.03
N THR A 412 -7.44 -2.91 14.96
CA THR A 412 -8.08 -1.62 14.63
C THR A 412 -9.59 -1.79 14.49
N GLY A 413 -10.04 -2.82 13.74
CA GLY A 413 -11.47 -3.07 13.56
C GLY A 413 -12.20 -3.41 14.86
N LEU A 414 -11.58 -4.22 15.73
CA LEU A 414 -12.13 -4.52 17.06
C LEU A 414 -12.26 -3.25 17.92
N LEU A 415 -11.19 -2.46 18.00
CA LEU A 415 -11.17 -1.21 18.77
C LEU A 415 -12.20 -0.20 18.25
N MET A 416 -12.35 -0.08 16.93
CA MET A 416 -13.39 0.75 16.33
C MET A 416 -14.79 0.26 16.68
N SER A 417 -15.02 -1.05 16.76
CA SER A 417 -16.33 -1.58 17.18
C SER A 417 -16.66 -1.23 18.64
N GLU A 418 -15.67 -1.28 19.53
CA GLU A 418 -15.80 -0.88 20.94
C GLU A 418 -16.07 0.63 21.05
N LEU A 419 -15.34 1.47 20.31
CA LEU A 419 -15.56 2.91 20.27
C LEU A 419 -16.99 3.25 19.82
N LEU A 420 -17.45 2.67 18.71
CA LEU A 420 -18.73 3.02 18.09
C LEU A 420 -19.96 2.51 18.87
N LEU A 421 -19.82 1.42 19.62
CA LEU A 421 -20.93 0.75 20.31
C LEU A 421 -20.88 0.84 21.84
N ASP A 422 -19.69 0.97 22.43
CA ASP A 422 -19.50 1.14 23.88
C ASP A 422 -19.04 2.55 24.27
N GLY A 423 -18.65 3.38 23.29
CA GLY A 423 -18.17 4.74 23.51
C GLY A 423 -16.71 4.83 23.98
N LYS A 424 -15.99 3.71 24.06
CA LYS A 424 -14.57 3.67 24.44
C LYS A 424 -13.90 2.38 23.97
N ALA A 425 -12.62 2.46 23.67
CA ALA A 425 -11.78 1.28 23.49
C ALA A 425 -11.57 0.56 24.84
N GLN A 426 -11.61 -0.76 24.82
CA GLN A 426 -11.48 -1.63 26.00
C GLN A 426 -10.36 -2.66 25.84
N SER A 427 -10.12 -3.12 24.61
CA SER A 427 -9.14 -4.19 24.36
C SER A 427 -7.68 -3.72 24.41
N CYS A 428 -7.40 -2.46 24.09
CA CYS A 428 -6.08 -1.85 24.15
C CYS A 428 -6.18 -0.40 24.62
N ASP A 429 -5.13 0.10 25.27
CA ASP A 429 -4.95 1.53 25.47
C ASP A 429 -4.48 2.19 24.16
N ILE A 430 -5.32 3.06 23.62
CA ILE A 430 -5.09 3.79 22.37
C ILE A 430 -5.06 5.30 22.59
N SER A 431 -4.89 5.79 23.82
CA SER A 431 -4.93 7.24 24.08
C SER A 431 -3.89 8.03 23.27
N ALA A 432 -2.76 7.41 22.95
CA ALA A 432 -1.70 7.99 22.12
C ALA A 432 -1.98 7.91 20.60
N LEU A 433 -3.06 7.25 20.18
CA LEU A 433 -3.50 7.14 18.80
C LEU A 433 -4.72 8.03 18.52
N ASP A 434 -5.17 8.80 19.51
CA ASP A 434 -6.34 9.66 19.40
C ASP A 434 -6.12 10.75 18.34
N PRO A 435 -6.94 10.81 17.27
CA PRO A 435 -6.79 11.82 16.22
C PRO A 435 -6.90 13.26 16.74
N SER A 436 -7.67 13.52 17.80
CA SER A 436 -7.89 14.88 18.32
C SER A 436 -6.63 15.51 18.93
N LEU A 437 -5.57 14.71 19.14
CA LEU A 437 -4.29 15.20 19.64
C LEU A 437 -3.42 15.81 18.53
N TYR A 438 -3.78 15.58 17.27
CA TYR A 438 -2.86 15.73 16.15
C TYR A 438 -3.35 16.64 15.03
N PHE A 439 -4.67 16.83 14.88
CA PHE A 439 -5.23 17.77 13.92
C PHE A 439 -6.66 18.18 14.28
N ASP A 440 -7.16 19.21 13.60
CA ASP A 440 -8.54 19.69 13.71
C ASP A 440 -9.34 19.25 12.48
N ALA A 441 -10.35 18.41 12.67
CA ALA A 441 -11.22 17.89 11.62
C ALA A 441 -12.37 18.84 11.23
N SER A 442 -12.54 19.98 11.92
CA SER A 442 -13.55 20.98 11.58
C SER A 442 -13.09 21.95 10.48
N LEU A 443 -11.79 21.98 10.19
CA LEU A 443 -11.20 22.77 9.11
C LEU A 443 -11.39 22.02 7.78
N ILE A 444 -12.59 22.14 7.22
CA ILE A 444 -12.91 21.65 5.87
C ILE A 444 -12.66 22.81 4.90
N TYR A 445 -11.89 22.59 3.83
CA TYR A 445 -11.70 23.60 2.79
C TYR A 445 -13.00 23.76 1.99
N ASP A 446 -13.58 24.95 2.02
CA ASP A 446 -14.70 25.29 1.17
C ASP A 446 -14.22 25.34 -0.28
N SER A 447 -14.63 24.35 -1.09
CA SER A 447 -14.18 24.21 -2.48
C SER A 447 -14.53 25.41 -3.38
N GLU A 448 -15.46 26.27 -2.94
CA GLU A 448 -15.84 27.51 -3.65
C GLU A 448 -14.72 28.59 -3.62
N TYR A 449 -13.82 28.57 -2.62
CA TYR A 449 -12.72 29.53 -2.54
C TYR A 449 -11.53 29.16 -3.43
N SER A 450 -11.35 27.88 -3.76
CA SER A 450 -10.25 27.40 -4.61
C SER A 450 -10.42 27.81 -6.06
N SER A 451 -11.65 27.73 -6.60
CA SER A 451 -11.89 28.12 -8.01
C SER A 451 -11.72 29.62 -8.23
N SER A 452 -11.99 30.46 -7.22
CA SER A 452 -11.75 31.90 -7.32
C SER A 452 -10.29 32.28 -7.17
N ALA A 453 -9.50 31.51 -6.41
CA ALA A 453 -8.07 31.78 -6.24
C ALA A 453 -7.25 31.32 -7.45
N GLU A 454 -7.61 30.19 -8.08
CA GLU A 454 -6.99 29.76 -9.35
C GLU A 454 -7.42 30.68 -10.51
N ALA A 455 -8.68 31.12 -10.57
CA ALA A 455 -9.12 32.09 -11.59
C ALA A 455 -8.49 33.48 -11.43
N ALA A 456 -8.28 33.94 -10.19
CA ALA A 456 -7.60 35.21 -9.93
C ALA A 456 -6.09 35.16 -10.21
N ALA A 457 -5.45 34.00 -10.06
CA ALA A 457 -4.05 33.81 -10.42
C ALA A 457 -3.83 33.73 -11.94
N GLU A 458 -4.81 33.24 -12.71
CA GLU A 458 -4.77 33.30 -14.18
C GLU A 458 -5.05 34.72 -14.72
N GLU A 459 -5.88 35.53 -14.05
CA GLU A 459 -6.11 36.93 -14.46
C GLU A 459 -4.92 37.87 -14.13
N GLU A 460 -4.13 37.61 -13.07
CA GLU A 460 -2.94 38.42 -12.78
C GLU A 460 -1.71 38.07 -13.65
N GLU A 461 -1.65 36.90 -14.30
CA GLU A 461 -0.58 36.58 -15.28
C GLU A 461 -0.85 37.17 -16.68
N ASP A 462 -2.10 37.48 -17.02
CA ASP A 462 -2.46 38.08 -18.33
C ASP A 462 -2.31 39.62 -18.35
N ASP A 463 -2.22 40.28 -17.20
CA ASP A 463 -2.10 41.76 -17.08
C ASP A 463 -0.64 42.26 -16.99
N GLU A 464 0.37 41.39 -16.85
CA GLU A 464 1.80 41.80 -16.76
C GLU A 464 2.55 41.84 -18.11
N ASP A 465 1.90 41.52 -19.24
CA ASP A 465 2.54 41.43 -20.57
C ASP A 465 2.19 42.59 -21.56
N GLU A 466 1.49 43.66 -21.13
CA GLU A 466 1.06 44.76 -22.04
C GLU A 466 1.74 46.14 -21.88
N ASP A 467 2.78 46.31 -21.05
CA ASP A 467 3.39 47.63 -20.81
C ASP A 467 4.94 47.67 -20.94
N GLU A 468 5.54 47.16 -22.02
CA GLU A 468 6.92 47.55 -22.43
C GLU A 468 7.08 47.53 -23.95
N ASP A 469 6.55 48.54 -24.66
CA ASP A 469 7.00 48.89 -26.02
C ASP A 469 6.52 50.30 -26.40
N GLU A 470 7.14 51.35 -25.85
CA GLU A 470 7.15 52.67 -26.51
C GLU A 470 8.32 53.53 -26.00
N GLU A 471 8.99 54.20 -26.95
CA GLU A 471 10.03 55.24 -26.81
C GLU A 471 11.51 54.78 -26.81
N ASP A 472 12.13 54.74 -28.00
CA ASP A 472 13.22 55.69 -28.36
C ASP A 472 13.87 55.35 -29.74
N GLU A 473 13.35 55.95 -30.81
CA GLU A 473 14.14 56.41 -31.98
C GLU A 473 14.38 57.92 -31.74
N GLU A 474 15.58 58.50 -31.77
CA GLU A 474 16.47 58.75 -32.89
C GLU A 474 17.73 59.46 -32.34
N GLU A 475 18.92 59.17 -32.88
CA GLU A 475 19.78 60.17 -33.55
C GLU A 475 21.17 59.58 -33.85
N GLU A 476 21.48 59.57 -35.15
CA GLU A 476 22.79 59.35 -35.74
C GLU A 476 23.76 60.49 -35.39
N GLU A 477 25.06 60.22 -35.21
CA GLU A 477 26.13 60.83 -36.02
C GLU A 477 27.53 60.35 -35.60
N GLU A 478 28.26 59.88 -36.63
CA GLU A 478 29.70 60.01 -36.93
C GLU A 478 30.79 59.95 -35.83
N GLY A 479 31.83 59.14 -36.11
CA GLY A 479 33.20 59.51 -35.74
C GLY A 479 34.19 58.38 -35.46
N ASP A 480 34.93 57.99 -36.49
CA ASP A 480 36.33 57.54 -36.50
C ASP A 480 37.05 57.22 -35.16
N ASN A 481 37.59 55.99 -35.03
CA ASN A 481 39.05 55.75 -35.14
C ASN A 481 39.49 54.33 -34.73
N VAL A 482 40.05 53.62 -35.71
CA VAL A 482 41.37 52.96 -35.72
C VAL A 482 42.07 52.74 -34.36
N TYR A 483 42.42 51.49 -33.99
CA TYR A 483 43.81 50.99 -34.03
C TYR A 483 43.95 49.49 -33.68
N THR A 484 44.97 48.93 -34.32
CA THR A 484 45.41 47.55 -34.51
C THR A 484 46.05 46.88 -33.29
N GLN A 485 46.04 45.53 -33.35
CA GLN A 485 47.09 44.57 -32.99
C GLN A 485 48.42 45.13 -32.42
N ASP A 486 48.94 44.47 -31.38
CA ASP A 486 50.05 43.52 -31.55
C ASP A 486 50.46 42.80 -30.25
N ASN A 487 50.80 41.51 -30.43
CA ASN A 487 51.75 40.64 -29.71
C ASN A 487 51.80 40.58 -28.17
#